data_AF-A0A081NWN4-F1
#
_entry.id   AF-A0A081NWN4-F1
#
_cell.length_a   1.000
_cell.length_b   1.000
_cell.length_c   1.000
_cell.angle_alpha   90.00
_cell.angle_beta   90.00
_cell.angle_gamma   90.00
#
_symmetry.space_group_name_H-M   'P 1'
#
loop_
_entity.id
_entity.type
_entity.pdbx_description
1 polymer ?
#
loop_
_entity_poly.entity_id
_entity_poly.type
_entity_poly.pdbx_seq_one_letter_code
_entity_poly.pdbx_strand_id
1 'polypeptide(L)'
;MIQISPVAISMIEQALGPIIVGKRRDINRIELHVSCESKLAQCEFIDTKHGRLKIRPIHMIPKGYSYLMEKPGKPKRSFAWVSKKNAK
;
A
#
# COMPACT_ATOMS: atom_id res chain seq x y z
N MET A 1 -11.92 15.66 -6.93
CA MET A 1 -11.58 14.22 -6.83
C MET A 1 -10.12 14.06 -7.25
N ILE A 2 -9.29 13.43 -6.43
CA ILE A 2 -7.86 13.27 -6.72
C ILE A 2 -7.69 12.09 -7.67
N GLN A 3 -7.15 12.34 -8.85
CA GLN A 3 -6.86 11.30 -9.81
C GLN A 3 -5.52 10.65 -9.46
N ILE A 4 -5.57 9.39 -9.04
CA ILE A 4 -4.39 8.57 -8.80
C ILE A 4 -3.89 8.03 -10.15
N SER A 5 -2.57 8.04 -10.35
CA SER A 5 -1.97 7.50 -11.57
C SER A 5 -2.32 6.01 -11.72
N PRO A 6 -2.76 5.55 -12.91
CA PRO A 6 -2.98 4.14 -13.18
C PRO A 6 -1.74 3.26 -12.89
N VAL A 7 -0.55 3.82 -13.10
CA VAL A 7 0.72 3.15 -12.79
C VAL A 7 0.86 2.89 -11.30
N ALA A 8 0.48 3.86 -10.45
CA ALA A 8 0.53 3.68 -9.00
C ALA A 8 -0.46 2.61 -8.53
N ILE A 9 -1.68 2.59 -9.09
CA ILE A 9 -2.67 1.54 -8.81
C ILE A 9 -2.11 0.17 -9.19
N SER A 10 -1.54 0.05 -10.40
CA SER A 10 -0.94 -1.20 -10.87
C SER A 10 0.18 -1.70 -9.94
N MET A 11 1.07 -0.81 -9.48
CA MET A 11 2.13 -1.17 -8.53
C MET A 11 1.59 -1.63 -7.18
N ILE A 12 0.55 -0.96 -6.68
CA ILE A 12 -0.13 -1.34 -5.44
C ILE A 12 -0.73 -2.74 -5.60
N GLU A 13 -1.44 -3.00 -6.69
CA GLU A 13 -2.06 -4.30 -6.95
C GLU A 13 -1.04 -5.42 -7.12
N GLN A 14 0.09 -5.15 -7.79
CA GLN A 14 1.19 -6.11 -7.94
C GLN A 14 1.81 -6.49 -6.59
N ALA A 15 1.99 -5.53 -5.69
CA ALA A 15 2.51 -5.78 -4.35
C ALA A 15 1.46 -6.44 -3.42
N LEU A 16 0.18 -6.10 -3.60
CA LEU A 16 -0.93 -6.58 -2.78
C LEU A 16 -1.32 -8.02 -3.12
N GLY A 17 -1.28 -8.40 -4.40
CA GLY A 17 -1.67 -9.72 -4.89
C GLY A 17 -1.02 -10.89 -4.14
N PRO A 18 0.32 -10.93 -3.99
CA PRO A 18 0.99 -11.99 -3.22
C PRO A 18 0.60 -12.04 -1.74
N ILE A 19 0.22 -10.91 -1.14
CA ILE A 19 -0.23 -10.84 0.25
C ILE A 19 -1.64 -11.42 0.39
N ILE A 20 -2.56 -10.98 -0.48
CA ILE A 20 -3.97 -11.37 -0.39
C ILE A 20 -4.16 -12.80 -0.91
N VAL A 21 -3.71 -13.08 -2.12
CA VAL A 21 -3.91 -14.38 -2.79
C VAL A 21 -2.91 -15.41 -2.28
N GLY A 22 -1.61 -15.07 -2.28
CA GLY A 22 -0.54 -16.00 -1.92
C GLY A 22 -0.53 -16.36 -0.43
N LYS A 23 -0.68 -15.38 0.46
CA LYS A 23 -0.67 -15.58 1.92
C LYS A 23 -2.08 -15.65 2.54
N ARG A 24 -3.14 -15.64 1.73
CA ARG A 24 -4.56 -15.66 2.15
C ARG A 24 -4.87 -14.65 3.26
N ARG A 25 -4.39 -13.41 3.08
CA ARG A 25 -4.62 -12.33 4.05
C ARG A 25 -5.85 -11.52 3.69
N ASP A 26 -6.54 -11.06 4.72
CA ASP A 26 -7.68 -10.15 4.60
C ASP A 26 -7.18 -8.73 4.30
N ILE A 27 -7.69 -8.12 3.22
CA ILE A 27 -7.34 -6.76 2.81
C ILE A 27 -7.64 -5.73 3.89
N ASN A 28 -8.67 -5.93 4.71
CA ASN A 28 -9.03 -5.01 5.80
C ASN A 28 -7.97 -4.95 6.91
N ARG A 29 -7.07 -5.94 6.93
CA ARG A 29 -5.90 -5.99 7.81
C ARG A 29 -4.65 -5.41 7.17
N ILE A 30 -4.66 -5.04 5.90
CA ILE A 30 -3.53 -4.45 5.20
C ILE A 30 -3.74 -2.94 5.10
N GLU A 31 -2.69 -2.18 5.37
CA GLU A 31 -2.66 -0.73 5.18
C GLU A 31 -1.55 -0.38 4.18
N LEU A 32 -1.81 0.60 3.32
CA LEU A 32 -0.81 1.23 2.47
C LEU A 32 -0.22 2.43 3.21
N HIS A 33 1.04 2.29 3.60
CA HIS A 33 1.78 3.34 4.29
C HIS A 33 2.47 4.21 3.24
N VAL A 34 2.20 5.51 3.27
CA VAL A 34 2.69 6.48 2.27
C VAL A 34 3.34 7.68 2.95
N SER A 35 4.27 8.33 2.25
CA SER A 35 4.75 9.66 2.65
C SER A 35 3.60 10.66 2.72
N CYS A 36 3.59 11.52 3.74
CA CYS A 36 2.62 12.61 3.88
C CYS A 36 2.64 13.59 2.68
N GLU A 37 3.74 13.68 1.95
CA GLU A 37 3.87 14.52 0.76
C GLU A 37 3.29 13.88 -0.51
N SER A 38 2.87 12.62 -0.43
CA SER A 38 2.28 11.91 -1.57
C SER A 38 0.86 12.40 -1.85
N LYS A 39 0.46 12.43 -3.12
CA LYS A 39 -0.96 12.64 -3.49
C LYS A 39 -1.87 11.57 -2.89
N LEU A 40 -1.34 10.35 -2.68
CA LEU A 40 -2.06 9.27 -2.01
C LEU A 40 -2.40 9.60 -0.55
N ALA A 41 -1.62 10.46 0.12
CA ALA A 41 -1.87 10.81 1.52
C ALA A 41 -3.16 11.59 1.74
N GLN A 42 -3.74 12.16 0.67
CA GLN A 42 -5.01 12.88 0.70
C GLN A 42 -6.22 11.94 0.58
N CYS A 43 -5.99 10.65 0.33
CA CYS A 43 -7.03 9.63 0.25
C CYS A 43 -7.05 8.81 1.54
N GLU A 44 -8.24 8.52 2.06
CA GLU A 44 -8.39 7.58 3.18
C GLU A 44 -8.37 6.12 2.71
N PHE A 45 -8.92 5.90 1.51
CA PHE A 45 -9.03 4.59 0.89
C PHE A 45 -8.79 4.67 -0.61
N ILE A 46 -8.40 3.55 -1.20
CA ILE A 46 -8.39 3.34 -2.65
C ILE A 46 -9.06 2.02 -2.99
N ASP A 47 -9.74 1.99 -4.12
CA ASP A 47 -10.31 0.77 -4.65
C ASP A 47 -9.24 0.03 -5.47
N THR A 48 -9.12 -1.27 -5.20
CA THR A 48 -8.24 -2.18 -5.91
C THR A 48 -9.07 -3.38 -6.36
N LYS A 49 -8.56 -4.17 -7.31
CA LYS A 49 -9.21 -5.46 -7.67
C LYS A 49 -9.35 -6.45 -6.51
N HIS A 50 -8.62 -6.24 -5.41
CA HIS A 50 -8.68 -7.08 -4.21
C HIS A 50 -9.62 -6.50 -3.14
N GLY A 51 -10.30 -5.39 -3.42
CA GLY A 51 -11.17 -4.67 -2.51
C GLY A 51 -10.61 -3.29 -2.13
N ARG A 52 -11.21 -2.70 -1.09
CA ARG A 52 -10.88 -1.35 -0.62
C ARG A 52 -9.68 -1.37 0.33
N LEU A 53 -8.59 -0.72 -0.06
CA LEU A 53 -7.35 -0.65 0.72
C LEU A 53 -7.26 0.66 1.49
N LYS A 54 -6.99 0.57 2.79
CA LYS A 54 -6.81 1.74 3.66
C LYS A 54 -5.45 2.38 3.44
N ILE A 55 -5.41 3.71 3.37
CA ILE A 55 -4.17 4.49 3.29
C ILE A 55 -3.83 5.06 4.67
N ARG A 56 -2.54 5.02 5.00
CA ARG A 56 -1.96 5.54 6.24
C ARG A 56 -0.79 6.48 5.89
N PRO A 57 -1.00 7.81 5.92
CA PRO A 57 0.10 8.77 5.82
C PRO A 57 1.03 8.65 7.03
N ILE A 58 2.34 8.63 6.79
CA ILE A 58 3.37 8.56 7.84
C ILE A 58 4.48 9.57 7.54
N HIS A 59 4.77 10.43 8.51
CA HIS A 59 5.80 11.49 8.41
C HIS A 59 7.22 10.94 8.21
N MET A 60 7.51 9.75 8.74
CA MET A 60 8.83 9.11 8.64
C MET A 60 9.09 8.45 7.28
N ILE A 61 8.11 8.41 6.38
CA ILE A 61 8.30 7.83 5.04
C ILE A 61 8.76 8.94 4.08
N PRO A 62 9.97 8.82 3.51
CA PRO A 62 10.45 9.81 2.56
C PRO A 62 9.57 9.87 1.31
N LYS A 63 9.55 11.04 0.66
CA LYS A 63 8.83 11.23 -0.59
C LYS A 63 9.23 10.18 -1.63
N GLY A 64 8.23 9.64 -2.33
CA GLY A 64 8.44 8.61 -3.36
C GLY A 64 8.49 7.17 -2.83
N TYR A 65 8.46 6.97 -1.51
CA TYR A 65 8.41 5.66 -0.90
C TYR A 65 7.01 5.31 -0.38
N SER A 66 6.68 4.03 -0.47
CA SER A 66 5.45 3.47 0.11
C SER A 66 5.56 1.96 0.26
N TYR A 67 4.84 1.41 1.24
CA TYR A 67 4.82 -0.02 1.50
C TYR A 67 3.46 -0.48 2.04
N LEU A 68 3.16 -1.76 1.84
CA LEU A 68 2.02 -2.45 2.44
C LEU A 68 2.46 -3.10 3.74
N MET A 69 1.63 -3.00 4.76
CA MET A 69 1.87 -3.66 6.04
C MET A 69 0.58 -4.23 6.62
N GLU A 70 0.67 -5.45 7.15
CA GLU A 70 -0.41 -6.05 7.91
C GLU A 70 -0.46 -5.46 9.34
N LYS A 71 -1.66 -5.11 9.79
CA LYS A 71 -1.95 -4.65 11.16
C LYS A 71 -1.44 -5.65 12.21
N PRO A 72 -1.15 -5.18 13.44
CA PRO A 72 -0.77 -6.05 14.56
C PRO A 72 -1.79 -7.18 14.82
N GLY A 73 -1.34 -8.23 15.52
CA GLY A 73 -2.21 -9.33 15.98
C GLY A 73 -1.93 -10.70 15.34
N LYS A 74 -0.87 -10.83 14.53
CA LYS A 74 -0.30 -12.13 14.13
C LYS A 74 1.23 -12.12 14.26
N PRO A 75 1.87 -13.25 14.60
CA PRO A 75 3.32 -13.32 14.82
C PRO A 75 4.13 -13.07 13.54
N LYS A 76 3.59 -13.42 12.36
CA LYS A 76 4.20 -13.11 11.05
C LYS A 76 3.31 -12.15 10.28
N ARG A 77 3.68 -10.87 10.29
CA ARG A 77 3.03 -9.80 9.52
C ARG A 77 3.47 -9.84 8.07
N SER A 78 2.55 -9.61 7.16
CA SER A 78 2.86 -9.43 5.74
C SER A 78 3.38 -8.03 5.48
N PHE A 79 4.39 -7.92 4.61
CA PHE A 79 5.03 -6.68 4.20
C PHE A 79 5.42 -6.76 2.73
N ALA A 80 5.28 -5.65 2.00
CA ALA A 80 5.77 -5.50 0.63
C ALA A 80 6.02 -4.03 0.29
N TRP A 81 7.10 -3.75 -0.44
CA TRP A 81 7.34 -2.42 -0.99
C TRP A 81 6.45 -2.16 -2.21
N VAL A 82 5.97 -0.92 -2.34
CA VAL A 82 5.16 -0.45 -3.48
C VAL A 82 5.91 0.59 -4.31
N SER A 83 6.95 1.20 -3.75
CA SER A 83 7.85 2.08 -4.49
C SER A 83 8.81 1.28 -5.38
N LYS A 84 9.20 1.86 -6.52
CA LYS A 84 10.32 1.32 -7.30
C LYS A 84 11.55 1.34 -6.39
N LYS A 85 12.25 0.21 -6.27
CA LYS A 85 13.66 0.27 -5.87
C LYS A 85 14.28 1.26 -6.84
N ASN A 86 14.93 2.32 -6.34
CA ASN A 86 15.98 2.93 -7.13
C ASN A 86 16.94 1.77 -7.42
N ALA A 87 16.88 1.23 -8.63
CA ALA A 87 17.98 0.48 -9.18
C ALA A 87 19.12 1.50 -9.22
N LYS A 88 20.02 1.39 -8.24
CA LYS A 88 21.38 1.85 -8.47
C LYS A 88 21.98 0.95 -9.53
#